data_AF-A0A8J5PEH8-F1
#
_entry.id   AF-A0A8J5PEH8-F1
#
_cell.length_a   1.000
_cell.length_b   1.000
_cell.length_c   1.000
_cell.angle_alpha   90.00
_cell.angle_beta   90.00
_cell.angle_gamma   90.00
#
_symmetry.space_group_name_H-M   'P 1'
#
loop_
_entity.id
_entity.type
_entity.pdbx_description
1 polymer ?
#
loop_
_entity_poly.entity_id
_entity_poly.type
_entity_poly.pdbx_seq_one_letter_code
_entity_poly.pdbx_strand_id
1 'polypeptide(L)'
;MGSRPETVSNPVSCPVGMANMNSMKITTLFLDYDNTLVQSESLAFEASADPSNEILAARHVVLSFTGRCLQRELVGQNFQDMIRAIESKFNVSCNISDKKLEHYASMEDDRVISLMQKLEPCEGANSLSPLYTGTRPRILPI
;
A
#
# COMPACT_ATOMS: atom_id res chain seq x y z
N MET A 1 -38.63 52.94 -26.85
CA MET A 1 -37.70 51.83 -27.12
C MET A 1 -36.34 52.23 -26.58
N GLY A 2 -36.03 51.83 -25.35
CA GLY A 2 -34.77 52.13 -24.69
C GLY A 2 -33.86 50.92 -24.75
N SER A 3 -32.72 51.05 -25.42
CA SER A 3 -31.69 50.01 -25.46
C SER A 3 -30.67 50.28 -24.36
N ARG A 4 -30.57 49.32 -23.43
CA ARG A 4 -29.67 49.26 -22.28
C ARG A 4 -28.23 49.03 -22.79
N PRO A 5 -27.18 49.66 -22.23
CA PRO A 5 -25.82 49.23 -22.49
C PRO A 5 -25.52 47.96 -21.66
N GLU A 6 -25.01 46.92 -22.30
CA GLU A 6 -24.47 45.75 -21.62
C GLU A 6 -23.17 46.13 -20.91
N THR A 7 -23.17 46.01 -19.59
CA THR A 7 -21.96 46.14 -18.77
C THR A 7 -21.13 44.86 -18.93
N VAL A 8 -20.03 44.95 -19.68
CA VAL A 8 -18.97 43.92 -19.68
C VAL A 8 -18.26 43.99 -18.34
N SER A 9 -18.53 43.02 -17.47
CA SER A 9 -17.77 42.83 -16.23
C SER A 9 -16.40 42.25 -16.57
N ASN A 10 -15.34 43.04 -16.39
CA ASN A 10 -13.96 42.54 -16.43
C ASN A 10 -13.78 41.43 -15.36
N PRO A 11 -13.07 40.33 -15.67
CA PRO A 11 -12.72 39.36 -14.65
C PRO A 11 -11.81 40.02 -13.62
N VAL A 12 -12.18 39.91 -12.36
CA VAL A 12 -11.36 40.33 -11.22
C VAL A 12 -10.07 39.51 -11.27
N SER A 13 -8.97 40.10 -11.71
CA SER A 13 -7.66 39.48 -11.59
C SER A 13 -7.29 39.47 -10.12
N CYS A 14 -7.30 38.30 -9.50
CA CYS A 14 -6.67 38.12 -8.19
C CYS A 14 -5.22 38.64 -8.29
N PRO A 15 -4.77 39.54 -7.40
CA PRO A 15 -3.37 39.88 -7.35
C PRO A 15 -2.62 38.61 -6.95
N VAL A 16 -1.95 37.98 -7.92
CA VAL A 16 -0.92 36.99 -7.62
C VAL A 16 0.19 37.78 -6.98
N GLY A 17 0.12 37.91 -5.66
CA GLY A 17 1.27 38.36 -4.87
C GLY A 17 2.41 37.44 -5.28
N MET A 18 3.44 38.01 -5.91
CA MET A 18 4.74 37.37 -6.07
C MET A 18 5.30 37.22 -4.65
N ALA A 19 4.83 36.19 -3.95
CA ALA A 19 5.43 35.74 -2.72
C ALA A 19 6.87 35.42 -3.07
N ASN A 20 7.79 36.18 -2.47
CA ASN A 20 9.21 35.93 -2.54
C ASN A 20 9.42 34.48 -2.12
N MET A 21 9.72 33.63 -3.10
CA MET A 21 9.81 32.19 -2.95
C MET A 21 11.17 31.88 -2.32
N ASN A 22 11.37 32.33 -1.08
CA ASN A 22 12.36 31.76 -0.18
C ASN A 22 11.92 30.30 0.02
N SER A 23 12.42 29.46 -0.89
CA SER A 23 12.19 28.03 -0.97
C SER A 23 12.31 27.46 0.43
N MET A 24 11.19 27.01 1.00
CA MET A 24 11.24 26.25 2.24
C MET A 24 12.09 25.02 1.94
N LYS A 25 13.28 24.97 2.55
CA LYS A 25 14.19 23.85 2.39
C LYS A 25 13.53 22.62 3.03
N ILE A 26 13.24 21.60 2.22
CA ILE A 26 12.80 20.31 2.73
C ILE A 26 13.92 19.75 3.61
N THR A 27 13.63 19.53 4.89
CA THR A 27 14.63 19.05 5.88
C THR A 27 14.49 17.55 6.19
N THR A 28 13.34 16.96 5.87
CA THR A 28 12.96 15.63 6.33
C THR A 28 12.23 14.88 5.21
N LEU A 29 12.60 13.62 5.01
CA LEU A 29 11.91 12.68 4.12
C LEU A 29 11.43 11.51 4.97
N PHE A 30 10.15 11.16 4.86
CA PHE A 30 9.59 9.95 5.45
C PHE A 30 9.41 8.93 4.33
N LEU A 31 10.13 7.82 4.44
CA LEU A 31 10.14 6.77 3.42
C LEU A 31 9.24 5.63 3.91
N ASP A 32 8.27 5.29 3.09
CA ASP A 32 7.53 4.04 3.25
C ASP A 32 8.40 2.87 2.78
N TYR A 33 8.11 1.66 3.24
CA TYR A 33 8.83 0.45 2.85
C TYR A 33 8.22 -0.14 1.57
N ASP A 34 6.93 -0.47 1.63
CA ASP A 34 6.23 -1.21 0.58
C ASP A 34 6.00 -0.35 -0.66
N ASN A 35 6.40 -0.88 -1.81
CA ASN A 35 6.30 -0.26 -3.14
C ASN A 35 6.94 1.13 -3.27
N THR A 36 7.69 1.59 -2.25
CA THR A 36 8.48 2.82 -2.24
C THR A 36 9.97 2.51 -2.27
N LEU A 37 10.45 1.64 -1.38
CA LEU A 37 11.84 1.21 -1.36
C LEU A 37 12.03 -0.15 -2.05
N VAL A 38 11.07 -1.06 -1.88
CA VAL A 38 11.12 -2.42 -2.40
C VAL A 38 9.77 -2.85 -2.96
N GLN A 39 9.76 -3.74 -3.96
CA GLN A 39 8.54 -4.33 -4.50
C GLN A 39 8.08 -5.54 -3.65
N SER A 40 7.74 -5.30 -2.39
CA SER A 40 7.42 -6.31 -1.38
C SER A 40 6.00 -6.86 -1.46
N GLU A 41 5.01 -6.07 -1.86
CA GLU A 41 3.59 -6.50 -1.85
C GLU A 41 3.36 -7.77 -2.68
N SER A 42 3.97 -7.87 -3.86
CA SER A 42 3.77 -9.03 -4.75
C SER A 42 4.23 -10.34 -4.09
N LEU A 43 5.32 -10.28 -3.32
CA LEU A 43 5.85 -11.42 -2.57
C LEU A 43 5.01 -11.72 -1.33
N ALA A 44 4.53 -10.68 -0.63
CA ALA A 44 3.63 -10.85 0.50
C ALA A 44 2.34 -11.59 0.07
N PHE A 45 1.73 -11.18 -1.03
CA PHE A 45 0.55 -11.86 -1.56
C PHE A 45 0.84 -13.26 -2.11
N GLU A 46 2.04 -13.50 -2.67
CA GLU A 46 2.48 -14.86 -3.05
C GLU A 46 2.54 -15.78 -1.82
N ALA A 47 3.17 -15.32 -0.73
CA ALA A 47 3.24 -16.06 0.54
C ALA A 47 1.86 -16.31 1.16
N SER A 48 0.96 -15.33 1.07
CA SER A 48 -0.42 -15.39 1.57
C SER A 48 -1.33 -16.36 0.80
N ALA A 49 -1.00 -16.70 -0.45
CA ALA A 49 -1.86 -17.55 -1.30
C ALA A 49 -1.97 -18.98 -0.77
N ASP A 50 -0.85 -19.60 -0.43
CA ASP A 50 -0.83 -20.98 0.05
C ASP A 50 -1.59 -21.19 1.38
N PRO A 51 -1.36 -20.43 2.47
CA PRO A 51 -2.10 -20.62 3.72
C PRO A 51 -3.59 -20.30 3.54
N SER A 52 -3.95 -19.35 2.66
CA SER A 52 -5.35 -19.10 2.30
C SER A 52 -6.00 -20.32 1.63
N ASN A 53 -5.31 -20.92 0.66
CA ASN A 53 -5.77 -22.11 -0.05
C ASN A 53 -5.85 -23.33 0.88
N GLU A 54 -4.90 -23.50 1.81
CA GLU A 54 -4.92 -24.53 2.85
C GLU A 54 -6.17 -24.39 3.75
N ILE A 55 -6.49 -23.16 4.17
CA ILE A 55 -7.70 -22.87 4.96
C ILE A 55 -8.96 -23.30 4.21
N LEU A 56 -9.07 -22.95 2.92
CA LEU A 56 -10.23 -23.24 2.08
C LEU A 56 -10.37 -24.74 1.80
N ALA A 57 -9.27 -25.40 1.42
CA ALA A 57 -9.24 -26.83 1.15
C ALA A 57 -9.61 -27.66 2.38
N ALA A 58 -9.15 -27.27 3.58
CA ALA A 58 -9.51 -27.91 4.84
C ALA A 58 -11.00 -27.83 5.20
N ARG A 59 -11.79 -26.96 4.54
CA ARG A 59 -13.26 -26.90 4.65
C ARG A 59 -13.99 -27.29 3.38
N HIS A 60 -13.32 -27.97 2.45
CA HIS A 60 -13.92 -28.41 1.20
C HIS A 60 -14.48 -27.26 0.34
N VAL A 61 -13.92 -26.06 0.47
CA VAL A 61 -14.24 -24.93 -0.41
C VAL A 61 -13.43 -25.07 -1.69
N VAL A 62 -14.11 -25.17 -2.84
CA VAL A 62 -13.48 -25.35 -4.16
C VAL A 62 -13.11 -23.98 -4.76
N LEU A 63 -12.30 -23.23 -4.04
CA LEU A 63 -11.71 -21.96 -4.50
C LEU A 63 -10.20 -22.05 -4.34
N SER A 64 -9.48 -21.44 -5.28
CA SER A 64 -8.02 -21.33 -5.21
C SER A 64 -7.61 -19.97 -5.72
N PHE A 65 -6.68 -19.36 -5.00
CA PHE A 65 -6.15 -18.04 -5.29
C PHE A 65 -4.65 -18.11 -5.56
N THR A 66 -4.20 -17.28 -6.50
CA THR A 66 -2.78 -16.95 -6.64
C THR A 66 -2.51 -15.62 -5.94
N GLY A 67 -1.25 -15.31 -5.61
CA GLY A 67 -0.90 -14.02 -5.00
C GLY A 67 -1.39 -12.83 -5.82
N ARG A 68 -1.27 -12.89 -7.17
CA ARG A 68 -1.80 -11.84 -8.05
C ARG A 68 -3.32 -11.66 -7.95
N CYS A 69 -4.06 -12.75 -7.74
CA CYS A 69 -5.51 -12.67 -7.52
C CYS A 69 -5.81 -11.97 -6.19
N LEU A 70 -5.12 -12.34 -5.11
CA LEU A 70 -5.31 -11.73 -3.80
C LEU A 70 -4.94 -10.25 -3.81
N GLN A 71 -3.78 -9.90 -4.37
CA GLN A 71 -3.32 -8.51 -4.47
C GLN A 71 -4.33 -7.61 -5.18
N ARG A 72 -4.92 -8.06 -6.29
CA ARG A 72 -5.89 -7.25 -7.04
C ARG A 72 -7.16 -6.97 -6.24
N GLU A 73 -7.58 -7.90 -5.40
CA GLU A 73 -8.91 -7.89 -4.80
C GLU A 73 -8.91 -7.46 -3.33
N LEU A 74 -7.78 -7.60 -2.62
CA LEU A 74 -7.69 -7.57 -1.16
C LEU A 74 -6.49 -6.76 -0.64
N VAL A 75 -5.93 -5.85 -1.45
CA VAL A 75 -4.85 -4.95 -1.02
C VAL A 75 -5.27 -4.10 0.19
N GLY A 76 -4.33 -3.86 1.11
CA GLY A 76 -4.54 -3.03 2.31
C GLY A 76 -5.20 -3.77 3.48
N GLN A 77 -5.31 -5.10 3.43
CA GLN A 77 -5.84 -5.93 4.51
C GLN A 77 -4.72 -6.79 5.11
N ASN A 78 -4.78 -7.01 6.42
CA ASN A 78 -3.97 -8.06 7.05
C ASN A 78 -4.50 -9.46 6.66
N PHE A 79 -3.74 -10.50 6.97
CA PHE A 79 -4.10 -11.87 6.61
C PHE A 79 -5.47 -12.29 7.16
N GLN A 80 -5.80 -11.94 8.40
CA GLN A 80 -7.07 -12.32 9.02
C GLN A 80 -8.26 -11.68 8.28
N ASP A 81 -8.19 -10.37 8.05
CA ASP A 81 -9.21 -9.59 7.35
C ASP A 81 -9.35 -10.08 5.90
N MET A 82 -8.24 -10.44 5.26
CA MET A 82 -8.23 -11.03 3.92
C MET A 82 -9.05 -12.34 3.86
N ILE A 83 -8.89 -13.24 4.84
CA ILE A 83 -9.68 -14.48 4.90
C ILE A 83 -11.17 -14.17 5.12
N ARG A 84 -11.51 -13.23 6.02
CA ARG A 84 -12.90 -12.81 6.24
C ARG A 84 -13.51 -12.16 5.00
N ALA A 85 -12.72 -11.40 4.24
CA ALA A 85 -13.14 -10.81 2.98
C ALA A 85 -13.39 -11.86 1.89
N ILE A 86 -12.59 -12.93 1.83
CA ILE A 86 -12.85 -14.09 0.95
C ILE A 86 -14.17 -14.76 1.32
N GLU A 87 -14.41 -15.03 2.60
CA GLU A 87 -15.68 -15.60 3.09
C GLU A 87 -16.88 -14.78 2.61
N SER A 88 -16.84 -13.46 2.86
CA SER A 88 -17.90 -12.53 2.48
C SER A 88 -18.09 -12.43 0.96
N LYS A 89 -17.00 -12.24 0.21
CA LYS A 89 -17.05 -11.98 -1.24
C LYS A 89 -17.54 -13.18 -2.05
N PHE A 90 -17.17 -14.39 -1.64
CA PHE A 90 -17.54 -15.61 -2.34
C PHE A 90 -18.72 -16.34 -1.68
N ASN A 91 -19.30 -15.76 -0.63
CA ASN A 91 -20.40 -16.34 0.14
C ASN A 91 -20.08 -17.77 0.62
N VAL A 92 -18.87 -17.94 1.15
CA VAL A 92 -18.36 -19.20 1.72
C VAL A 92 -18.09 -19.02 3.20
N SER A 93 -18.15 -20.10 3.98
CA SER A 93 -17.77 -20.07 5.40
C SER A 93 -16.68 -21.09 5.66
N CYS A 94 -15.54 -20.62 6.15
CA CYS A 94 -14.47 -21.46 6.66
C CYS A 94 -14.76 -21.89 8.11
N ASN A 95 -15.67 -21.24 8.84
CA ASN A 95 -15.93 -21.53 10.26
C ASN A 95 -14.62 -21.69 11.07
N ILE A 96 -13.65 -20.81 10.80
CA ILE A 96 -12.35 -20.79 11.46
C ILE A 96 -12.43 -19.92 12.71
N SER A 97 -11.93 -20.47 13.83
CA SER A 97 -11.79 -19.69 15.06
C SER A 97 -10.63 -18.71 14.94
N ASP A 98 -10.73 -17.57 15.62
CA ASP A 98 -9.73 -16.52 15.54
C ASP A 98 -8.34 -17.00 15.99
N LYS A 99 -8.27 -17.86 17.02
CA LYS A 99 -7.02 -18.48 17.46
C LYS A 99 -6.35 -19.32 16.37
N LYS A 100 -7.13 -20.03 15.55
CA LYS A 100 -6.58 -20.83 14.45
C LYS A 100 -6.18 -19.92 13.29
N LEU A 101 -6.92 -18.83 13.07
CA LEU A 101 -6.59 -17.83 12.06
C LEU A 101 -5.29 -17.08 12.41
N GLU A 102 -5.07 -16.76 13.69
CA GLU A 102 -3.81 -16.20 14.20
C GLU A 102 -2.62 -17.14 13.99
N HIS A 103 -2.82 -18.44 14.19
CA HIS A 103 -1.77 -19.43 13.86
C HIS A 103 -1.41 -19.40 12.36
N TYR A 104 -2.40 -19.32 11.47
CA TYR A 104 -2.14 -19.19 10.03
C TYR A 104 -1.49 -17.84 9.68
N ALA A 105 -1.86 -16.75 10.35
CA ALA A 105 -1.20 -15.46 10.17
C ALA A 105 0.29 -15.53 10.54
N SER A 106 0.63 -16.16 11.66
CA SER A 106 2.04 -16.39 12.04
C SER A 106 2.79 -17.28 11.04
N MET A 107 2.13 -18.30 10.47
CA MET A 107 2.73 -19.12 9.41
C MET A 107 2.92 -18.34 8.12
N GLU A 108 2.03 -17.40 7.83
CA GLU A 108 2.12 -16.51 6.68
C GLU A 108 3.28 -15.53 6.85
N ASP A 109 3.44 -14.91 8.03
CA ASP A 109 4.60 -14.08 8.37
C ASP A 109 5.93 -14.82 8.11
N ASP A 110 6.05 -16.06 8.58
CA ASP A 110 7.25 -16.89 8.34
C ASP A 110 7.51 -17.14 6.84
N ARG A 111 6.44 -17.32 6.05
CA ARG A 111 6.54 -17.50 4.60
C ARG A 111 6.97 -16.20 3.92
N VAL A 112 6.43 -15.04 4.32
CA VAL A 112 6.85 -13.73 3.83
C VAL A 112 8.34 -13.50 4.12
N ILE A 113 8.77 -13.76 5.36
CA ILE A 113 10.17 -13.63 5.77
C ILE A 113 11.09 -14.49 4.88
N SER A 114 10.68 -15.73 4.58
CA SER A 114 11.46 -16.62 3.71
C SER A 114 11.64 -16.10 2.27
N LEU A 115 10.73 -15.23 1.82
CA LEU A 115 10.77 -14.61 0.49
C LEU A 115 11.52 -13.27 0.48
N MET A 116 11.91 -12.70 1.62
CA MET A 116 12.58 -11.40 1.68
C MET A 116 13.90 -11.36 0.89
N GLN A 117 14.58 -12.50 0.74
CA GLN A 117 15.78 -12.61 -0.10
C GLN A 117 15.54 -12.37 -1.60
N LYS A 118 14.28 -12.41 -2.05
CA LYS A 118 13.86 -12.14 -3.44
C LYS A 118 13.42 -10.69 -3.65
N LEU A 119 13.52 -9.83 -2.63
CA LEU A 119 13.10 -8.44 -2.74
C LEU A 119 14.00 -7.69 -3.72
N GLU A 120 13.35 -7.05 -4.68
CA GLU A 120 14.01 -6.14 -5.61
C GLU A 120 13.74 -4.69 -5.19
N PRO A 121 14.78 -3.83 -5.21
CA PRO A 121 14.59 -2.41 -4.94
C PRO A 121 13.70 -1.77 -6.00
N CYS A 122 12.87 -0.82 -5.58
CA CYS A 122 12.12 0.00 -6.52
C CYS A 122 13.08 0.86 -7.36
N GLU A 123 12.63 1.23 -8.57
CA GLU A 123 13.38 2.14 -9.44
C GLU A 123 13.67 3.45 -8.69
N GLY A 124 14.94 3.87 -8.70
CA GLY A 124 15.38 5.08 -7.99
C GLY A 124 15.63 4.91 -6.49
N ALA A 125 15.22 3.81 -5.84
CA ALA A 125 15.44 3.61 -4.40
C ALA A 125 16.94 3.62 -4.03
N ASN A 126 17.80 3.02 -4.87
CA ASN A 126 19.25 3.02 -4.66
C ASN A 126 19.92 4.38 -4.96
N SER A 127 19.19 5.30 -5.59
CA SER A 127 19.71 6.62 -5.98
C SER A 127 19.54 7.69 -4.88
N LEU A 128 19.12 7.30 -3.66
CA LEU A 128 18.98 8.23 -2.52
C LEU A 128 20.31 8.78 -1.99
N SER A 129 21.46 8.22 -2.41
CA SER A 129 22.81 8.64 -1.99
C SER A 129 23.07 10.16 -2.00
N PRO A 130 22.69 10.93 -3.04
CA PRO A 130 22.92 12.38 -3.09
C PRO A 130 22.10 13.20 -2.09
N LEU A 131 21.08 12.62 -1.44
CA LEU A 131 20.35 13.28 -0.34
C LEU A 131 21.14 13.27 0.97
N TYR A 132 22.23 12.50 1.05
CA TYR A 132 23.06 12.30 2.25
C TYR A 132 24.35 13.13 2.24
N THR A 133 24.30 14.40 1.80
CA THR A 133 25.49 15.28 1.76
C THR A 133 25.71 16.09 3.05
N GLY A 134 25.22 15.62 4.21
CA GLY A 134 25.30 16.32 5.49
C GLY A 134 25.12 15.39 6.71
N THR A 135 25.34 15.94 7.91
CA THR A 135 25.33 15.27 9.23
C THR A 135 24.34 14.11 9.33
N ARG A 136 24.81 12.97 9.87
CA ARG A 136 24.08 11.69 9.93
C ARG A 136 22.58 11.89 10.18
N PRO A 137 21.69 11.34 9.34
CA PRO A 137 20.26 11.42 9.58
C PRO A 137 19.95 10.80 10.94
N ARG A 138 19.16 11.52 11.76
CA ARG A 138 18.52 10.89 12.91
C ARG A 138 17.46 9.96 12.36
N ILE A 139 17.79 8.68 12.27
CA ILE A 139 16.78 7.63 12.14
C ILE A 139 16.03 7.64 13.47
N LEU A 140 14.86 8.28 13.46
CA LEU A 140 13.94 8.19 14.58
C LEU A 140 13.26 6.82 14.46
N PRO A 141 13.31 5.97 15.50
CA PRO A 141 12.50 4.77 15.51
C PRO A 141 11.03 5.19 15.45
N ILE A 142 10.27 4.50 14.59
CA ILE A 142 8.81 4.61 14.49
C ILE A 142 8.18 3.87 15.67
#